data_AF-A0A931PF28-F1
#
_entry.id   AF-A0A931PF28-F1
#
_cell.length_a   1.000
_cell.length_b   1.000
_cell.length_c   1.000
_cell.angle_alpha   90.00
_cell.angle_beta   90.00
_cell.angle_gamma   90.00
#
_symmetry.space_group_name_H-M   'P 1'
#
loop_
_entity.id
_entity.type
_entity.pdbx_description
1 polymer ?
#
loop_
_entity_poly.entity_id
_entity_poly.type
_entity_poly.pdbx_seq_one_letter_code
_entity_poly.pdbx_strand_id
1 'polypeptide(L)'
;MEDLSYIIGLGFSGADVYRALIIAFFMSMLFAPQHSMWKLGVAALLIDKIVWPLVAQSVSGAGMDEVGGSLQGIASSFVDDLGVYVVRYFGLTVLIGMFSEFRTRLHQFAPPKKAAA
;
A
#
# COMPACT_ATOMS: atom_id res chain seq x y z
N MET A 1 2.29 17.07 -19.64
CA MET A 1 2.85 15.69 -19.61
C MET A 1 3.95 15.57 -18.56
N GLU A 2 4.79 16.59 -18.37
CA GLU A 2 5.81 16.63 -17.32
C GLU A 2 5.23 16.54 -15.89
N ASP A 3 4.12 17.23 -15.60
CA ASP A 3 3.46 17.17 -14.29
C ASP A 3 2.97 15.77 -13.91
N LEU A 4 2.41 15.02 -14.86
CA LEU A 4 1.94 13.66 -14.58
C LEU A 4 3.11 12.71 -14.32
N SER A 5 4.19 12.80 -15.11
CA SER A 5 5.42 12.03 -14.84
C SER A 5 6.08 12.42 -13.52
N TYR A 6 6.01 13.69 -13.13
CA TYR A 6 6.53 14.18 -11.86
C TYR A 6 5.70 13.68 -10.67
N ILE A 7 4.36 13.71 -10.77
CA ILE A 7 3.45 13.17 -9.75
C ILE A 7 3.62 11.66 -9.62
N ILE A 8 3.76 10.93 -10.73
CA ILE A 8 4.02 9.48 -10.70
C ILE A 8 5.40 9.21 -10.08
N GLY A 9 6.42 9.99 -10.44
CA GLY A 9 7.76 9.90 -9.88
C GLY A 9 7.80 10.17 -8.38
N LEU A 10 7.07 11.17 -7.88
CA LEU A 10 6.92 11.46 -6.45
C LEU A 10 6.11 10.39 -5.72
N GLY A 11 5.03 9.90 -6.32
CA GLY A 11 4.20 8.84 -5.77
C GLY A 11 4.99 7.55 -5.52
N PHE A 12 6.02 7.28 -6.34
CA PHE A 12 6.85 6.08 -6.30
C PHE A 12 8.35 6.39 -6.19
N SER A 13 8.73 7.35 -5.35
CA SER A 13 10.13 7.73 -5.16
C SER A 13 10.85 6.83 -4.12
N GLY A 14 11.91 6.14 -4.53
CA GLY A 14 12.90 5.51 -3.63
C GLY A 14 12.32 4.52 -2.61
N ALA A 15 12.48 4.83 -1.31
CA ALA A 15 12.09 3.97 -0.19
C ALA A 15 10.58 3.67 -0.14
N ASP A 16 9.76 4.53 -0.74
CA ASP A 16 8.31 4.37 -0.81
C ASP A 16 7.87 3.20 -1.69
N VAL A 17 8.67 2.83 -2.70
CA VAL A 17 8.35 1.74 -3.63
C VAL A 17 8.46 0.39 -2.93
N TYR A 18 9.56 0.15 -2.22
CA TYR A 18 9.76 -1.11 -1.49
C TYR A 18 8.68 -1.32 -0.44
N ARG A 19 8.31 -0.26 0.28
CA ARG A 19 7.21 -0.31 1.24
C ARG A 19 5.88 -0.64 0.57
N ALA A 20 5.55 0.05 -0.52
CA ALA A 20 4.32 -0.19 -1.27
C ALA A 20 4.25 -1.64 -1.79
N LEU A 21 5.38 -2.19 -2.25
CA LEU A 21 5.49 -3.59 -2.67
C LEU A 21 5.21 -4.57 -1.53
N ILE A 22 5.81 -4.35 -0.36
CA ILE A 22 5.61 -5.19 0.82
C ILE A 22 4.14 -5.15 1.25
N ILE A 23 3.56 -3.96 1.38
CA ILE A 23 2.16 -3.80 1.78
C ILE A 23 1.23 -4.49 0.76
N ALA A 24 1.42 -4.22 -0.54
CA ALA A 24 0.60 -4.83 -1.58
C ALA A 24 0.72 -6.35 -1.59
N PHE A 25 1.92 -6.89 -1.39
CA PHE A 25 2.15 -8.33 -1.28
C PHE A 25 1.36 -8.95 -0.12
N PHE A 26 1.51 -8.42 1.10
CA PHE A 26 0.80 -8.96 2.26
C PHE A 26 -0.72 -8.79 2.14
N MET A 27 -1.19 -7.65 1.63
CA MET A 27 -2.62 -7.41 1.41
C MET A 27 -3.21 -8.41 0.41
N SER A 28 -2.48 -8.70 -0.66
CA SER A 28 -2.90 -9.67 -1.67
C SER A 28 -2.91 -11.13 -1.16
N MET A 29 -1.92 -11.50 -0.33
CA MET A 29 -1.81 -12.85 0.21
C MET A 29 -2.81 -13.13 1.33
N LEU A 30 -3.07 -12.15 2.18
CA LEU A 30 -3.92 -12.36 3.36
C LEU A 30 -5.40 -12.09 3.06
N PHE A 31 -5.73 -11.11 2.23
CA PHE A 31 -7.10 -10.57 2.17
C PHE A 31 -7.76 -10.56 0.78
N ALA A 32 -7.00 -10.68 -0.32
CA ALA A 32 -7.57 -10.66 -1.67
C ALA A 32 -8.69 -11.68 -1.95
N PRO A 33 -8.68 -12.93 -1.40
CA PRO A 33 -9.74 -13.90 -1.71
C PRO A 33 -11.13 -13.51 -1.20
N GLN A 34 -11.21 -12.59 -0.22
CA GLN A 34 -12.45 -12.28 0.50
C GLN A 34 -12.92 -10.84 0.30
N HIS A 35 -12.08 -9.98 -0.28
CA HIS A 35 -12.33 -8.54 -0.34
C HIS A 35 -12.06 -7.96 -1.72
N SER A 36 -12.81 -6.90 -2.07
CA SER A 36 -12.60 -6.13 -3.29
C SER A 36 -11.23 -5.47 -3.29
N MET A 37 -10.50 -5.58 -4.41
CA MET A 37 -9.18 -5.00 -4.61
C MET A 37 -9.16 -3.49 -4.34
N TRP A 38 -10.24 -2.79 -4.70
CA TRP A 38 -10.38 -1.35 -4.45
C TRP A 38 -10.45 -1.01 -2.96
N LYS A 39 -11.12 -1.85 -2.15
CA LYS A 39 -11.16 -1.69 -0.69
C LYS A 39 -9.79 -1.99 -0.08
N LEU A 40 -9.11 -3.03 -0.58
CA LEU A 40 -7.75 -3.37 -0.14
C LEU A 40 -6.74 -2.28 -0.52
N GLY A 41 -6.92 -1.61 -1.67
CA GLY A 41 -6.13 -0.46 -2.07
C GLY A 41 -6.27 0.71 -1.10
N VAL A 42 -7.48 0.98 -0.58
CA VAL A 42 -7.71 2.07 0.38
C VAL A 42 -7.04 1.72 1.70
N ALA A 43 -7.24 0.49 2.17
CA ALA A 43 -6.59 0.02 3.38
C ALA A 43 -5.05 0.05 3.26
N ALA A 44 -4.50 -0.37 2.12
CA ALA A 44 -3.07 -0.29 1.84
C ALA A 44 -2.55 1.15 1.85
N LEU A 45 -3.30 2.10 1.28
CA LEU A 45 -2.94 3.51 1.30
C LEU A 45 -2.92 4.07 2.73
N LEU A 46 -3.93 3.73 3.55
CA LEU A 46 -3.97 4.15 4.95
C LEU A 46 -2.81 3.56 5.76
N ILE A 47 -2.44 2.30 5.51
CA ILE A 47 -1.27 1.69 6.14
C ILE A 47 0.00 2.41 5.71
N ASP A 48 0.16 2.69 4.42
CA ASP A 48 1.34 3.34 3.85
C ASP A 48 1.52 4.79 4.33
N LYS A 49 0.43 5.55 4.50
CA LYS A 49 0.47 6.99 4.82
C LYS A 49 0.26 7.32 6.29
N ILE A 50 -0.40 6.46 7.05
CA ILE A 50 -0.72 6.72 8.46
C ILE A 50 0.01 5.72 9.35
N VAL A 51 -0.24 4.42 9.18
CA VAL A 51 0.31 3.42 10.09
C VAL A 51 1.84 3.39 10.03
N TRP A 52 2.42 3.44 8.84
CA TRP A 52 3.87 3.33 8.70
C TRP A 52 4.64 4.51 9.30
N PRO A 53 4.29 5.79 9.02
CA PRO A 53 4.95 6.92 9.68
C PRO A 53 4.80 6.89 11.21
N LEU A 54 3.63 6.51 11.73
CA LEU A 54 3.39 6.41 13.17
C LEU A 54 4.28 5.34 13.81
N VAL A 55 4.40 4.17 13.19
CA VAL A 55 5.29 3.09 13.66
C VAL A 55 6.76 3.49 13.55
N ALA A 56 7.16 4.19 12.48
CA ALA A 56 8.52 4.67 12.33
C ALA A 56 8.91 5.68 13.43
N GLN A 57 8.00 6.60 13.75
CA GLN A 57 8.20 7.59 14.82
C GLN A 57 8.24 6.96 16.21
N SER A 58 7.34 6.00 16.48
CA SER A 58 7.35 5.31 17.77
C SER A 58 8.62 4.47 17.97
N VAL A 59 9.11 3.80 16.92
CA VAL A 59 10.36 3.03 16.96
C VAL A 59 11.58 3.94 17.10
N SER A 60 11.54 5.17 16.58
CA SER A 60 12.61 6.15 16.78
C SER A 60 12.60 6.82 18.16
N GLY A 61 11.65 6.47 19.03
CA GLY A 61 11.54 7.04 20.38
C GLY A 61 10.86 8.42 20.41
N ALA A 62 10.11 8.79 19.37
CA ALA A 62 9.40 10.06 19.31
C ALA A 62 8.30 10.14 20.37
N GLY A 63 8.13 11.32 20.97
CA GLY A 63 7.09 11.58 21.96
C GLY A 63 5.69 11.61 21.34
N MET A 64 4.64 11.40 22.15
CA MET A 64 3.25 11.46 21.66
C MET A 64 2.88 12.82 21.03
N ASP A 65 3.53 13.90 21.44
CA ASP A 65 3.34 15.24 20.86
C ASP A 65 3.90 15.36 19.44
N GLU A 66 5.02 14.71 19.15
CA GLU A 66 5.65 14.69 17.82
C GLU A 66 4.81 13.84 16.85
N VAL A 67 4.22 12.77 17.37
CA VAL A 67 3.25 11.92 16.66
C VAL A 67 1.95 12.69 16.36
N GLY A 68 1.46 13.49 17.30
CA GLY A 68 0.31 14.37 17.08
C GLY A 68 0.58 15.45 16.03
N GLY A 69 1.76 16.07 16.07
CA GLY A 69 2.20 17.07 15.10
C GLY A 69 2.34 16.52 13.68
N SER A 70 2.79 15.28 13.52
CA SER A 70 2.91 14.65 12.20
C SER A 70 1.56 14.33 11.57
N LEU A 71 0.57 13.90 12.37
CA LEU A 71 -0.82 13.74 11.91
C LEU A 71 -1.44 15.07 11.49
N GLN A 72 -1.16 16.15 12.23
CA GLN A 72 -1.63 17.48 11.89
C GLN A 72 -1.00 18.00 10.59
N GLY A 73 0.28 17.70 10.35
CA GLY A 73 0.97 17.99 9.10
C GLY A 73 0.38 17.24 7.90
N ILE A 74 0.01 15.96 8.07
CA ILE A 74 -0.68 15.19 7.03
C ILE A 74 -2.04 15.80 6.70
N ALA A 75 -2.78 16.28 7.72
CA ALA A 75 -4.08 16.88 7.51
C ALA A 75 -4.00 18.24 6.80
N SER A 76 -2.98 19.05 7.08
CA SER A 76 -2.81 20.37 6.47
C SER A 76 -2.35 20.30 5.01
N SER A 77 -1.53 19.31 4.63
CA SER A 77 -1.08 19.12 3.24
C SER A 77 -1.99 18.20 2.42
N PHE A 78 -3.08 17.68 2.99
CA PHE A 78 -3.90 16.64 2.37
C PHE A 78 -4.42 17.02 0.98
N VAL A 79 -4.84 18.28 0.78
CA VAL A 79 -5.37 18.76 -0.49
C VAL A 79 -4.26 18.93 -1.53
N ASP A 80 -3.10 19.43 -1.11
CA ASP A 80 -1.94 19.64 -1.98
C ASP A 80 -1.35 18.30 -2.45
N ASP A 81 -1.37 17.29 -1.57
CA ASP A 81 -0.88 15.94 -1.86
C ASP A 81 -1.93 15.00 -2.48
N LEU A 82 -3.15 15.49 -2.71
CA LEU A 82 -4.27 14.65 -3.14
C LEU A 82 -3.96 13.90 -4.45
N GLY A 83 -3.30 14.58 -5.39
CA GLY A 83 -2.87 13.97 -6.65
C GLY A 83 -1.89 12.80 -6.44
N VAL A 84 -0.96 12.96 -5.49
CA VAL A 84 -0.01 11.91 -5.11
C VAL A 84 -0.74 10.73 -4.46
N TYR A 85 -1.72 11.00 -3.58
CA TYR A 85 -2.51 9.96 -2.94
C TYR A 85 -3.36 9.16 -3.93
N VAL A 86 -3.97 9.82 -4.90
CA VAL A 86 -4.75 9.16 -5.96
C VAL A 86 -3.84 8.25 -6.80
N VAL A 87 -2.70 8.75 -7.26
CA VAL A 87 -1.75 7.93 -8.04
C VAL A 87 -1.25 6.74 -7.23
N ARG A 88 -0.94 6.95 -5.95
CA ARG A 88 -0.48 5.90 -5.05
C ARG A 88 -1.56 4.86 -4.77
N TYR A 89 -2.81 5.29 -4.61
CA TYR A 89 -3.96 4.41 -4.47
C TYR A 89 -4.13 3.48 -5.67
N PHE A 90 -4.13 4.05 -6.88
CA PHE A 90 -4.21 3.26 -8.11
C PHE A 90 -3.02 2.29 -8.21
N GLY A 91 -1.83 2.79 -7.93
CA GLY A 91 -0.61 2.01 -7.85
C GLY A 91 -0.69 0.78 -6.95
N LEU A 92 -1.10 0.97 -5.70
CA LEU A 92 -1.29 -0.10 -4.71
C LEU A 92 -2.38 -1.07 -5.16
N THR A 93 -3.48 -0.57 -5.70
CA THR A 93 -4.59 -1.40 -6.18
C THR A 93 -4.14 -2.32 -7.33
N VAL A 94 -3.38 -1.77 -8.28
CA VAL A 94 -2.80 -2.54 -9.40
C VAL A 94 -1.79 -3.57 -8.89
N LEU A 95 -0.89 -3.20 -7.98
CA LEU A 95 0.07 -4.14 -7.37
C LEU A 95 -0.64 -5.30 -6.64
N ILE A 96 -1.67 -5.00 -5.85
CA ILE A 96 -2.47 -6.01 -5.15
C ILE A 96 -3.14 -6.95 -6.16
N GLY A 97 -3.72 -6.41 -7.23
CA GLY A 97 -4.31 -7.19 -8.32
C GLY A 97 -3.30 -8.12 -8.98
N MET A 98 -2.12 -7.60 -9.32
CA MET A 98 -1.04 -8.39 -9.92
C MET A 98 -0.58 -9.54 -9.02
N PHE A 99 -0.39 -9.29 -7.72
CA PHE A 99 -0.01 -10.35 -6.78
C PHE A 99 -1.14 -11.36 -6.54
N SER A 100 -2.40 -10.93 -6.53
CA SER A 100 -3.56 -11.82 -6.42
C SER A 100 -3.66 -12.78 -7.61
N GLU A 101 -3.47 -12.26 -8.83
CA GLU A 101 -3.40 -13.06 -10.05
C GLU A 101 -2.20 -14.01 -10.05
N PHE A 102 -1.02 -13.51 -9.66
CA PHE A 102 0.18 -14.32 -9.55
C PHE A 102 0.00 -15.49 -8.58
N ARG A 103 -0.60 -15.23 -7.41
CA ARG A 103 -0.96 -16.26 -6.43
C ARG A 103 -1.92 -17.29 -7.01
N THR A 104 -2.96 -16.84 -7.71
CA THR A 104 -3.96 -17.74 -8.31
C THR A 104 -3.31 -18.66 -9.34
N ARG A 105 -2.43 -18.13 -10.18
CA ARG A 105 -1.65 -18.92 -11.15
C ARG A 105 -0.72 -19.90 -10.44
N LEU A 106 -0.01 -19.49 -9.39
CA LEU A 106 0.83 -20.40 -8.59
C LEU A 106 0.02 -21.56 -7.99
N HIS A 107 -1.20 -21.31 -7.50
CA HIS A 107 -2.07 -22.38 -7.00
C HIS A 107 -2.62 -23.28 -8.11
N GLN A 108 -2.77 -22.81 -9.35
CA GLN A 108 -3.12 -23.66 -10.50
C GLN A 108 -1.97 -24.59 -10.90
N PHE A 109 -0.72 -24.20 -10.64
CA PHE A 109 0.44 -25.08 -10.80
C PHE A 109 0.66 -26.03 -9.60
N ALA A 110 -0.06 -25.86 -8.49
CA ALA A 110 0.01 -26.79 -7.38
C ALA A 110 -0.67 -28.12 -7.78
N PRO A 111 -0.01 -29.27 -7.57
CA PRO A 111 -0.59 -30.55 -7.93
C PRO A 111 -1.93 -30.73 -7.21
N PRO A 112 -2.95 -31.30 -7.88
CA PRO A 112 -4.25 -31.51 -7.26
C PRO A 112 -4.03 -32.30 -5.99
N LYS A 113 -4.54 -31.78 -4.86
CA LYS A 113 -4.58 -32.51 -3.59
C LYS A 113 -5.16 -33.88 -3.92
N LYS A 114 -4.34 -34.93 -3.83
CA LYS A 114 -4.82 -36.31 -3.96
C LYS A 114 -6.02 -36.41 -3.02
N ALA A 115 -7.20 -36.64 -3.58
CA ALA A 115 -8.35 -37.03 -2.79
C ALA A 115 -7.89 -38.23 -1.96
N ALA A 116 -7.85 -38.06 -0.64
CA ALA A 116 -7.62 -39.18 0.26
C ALA A 116 -8.76 -40.16 -0.01
N ALA A 117 -8.39 -41.34 -0.51
CA ALA A 117 -9.27 -42.46 -0.77
C ALA A 117 -9.88 -42.99 0.53
#